data_AF-A0A934JYX6-F1
#
_entry.id   AF-A0A934JYX6-F1
#
_cell.length_a   1.000
_cell.length_b   1.000
_cell.length_c   1.000
_cell.angle_alpha   90.00
_cell.angle_beta   90.00
_cell.angle_gamma   90.00
#
_symmetry.space_group_name_H-M   'P 1'
#
loop_
_entity.id
_entity.type
_entity.pdbx_description
1 polymer ?
#
loop_
_entity_poly.entity_id
_entity_poly.type
_entity_poly.pdbx_seq_one_letter_code
_entity_poly.pdbx_strand_id
1 'polypeptide(L)'
;MLDMVQLTELTEALEQAIFNKDIEEIQRLCMEKGDFIFSLKPQKNDIQTNQKIKHFIHIHQSATQLVQSAHRAMQNQLFQSTQTRKGVSQYKGVKHAE
;
A
#
# COMPACT_ATOMS: atom_id res chain seq x y z
N MET A 1 16.40 -18.01 -15.10
CA MET A 1 17.25 -17.43 -14.04
C MET A 1 16.50 -16.22 -13.52
N LEU A 2 16.39 -16.04 -12.20
CA LEU A 2 15.70 -14.88 -11.62
C LEU A 2 16.41 -13.60 -12.10
N ASP A 3 15.65 -12.62 -12.57
CA ASP A 3 16.23 -11.33 -12.94
C ASP A 3 16.53 -10.52 -11.68
N MET A 4 17.80 -10.57 -11.28
CA MET A 4 18.29 -9.90 -10.08
C MET A 4 18.35 -8.39 -10.21
N VAL A 5 18.46 -7.88 -11.45
CA VAL A 5 18.43 -6.45 -11.72
C VAL A 5 17.02 -5.95 -11.48
N GLN A 6 16.03 -6.64 -12.06
CA GLN A 6 14.62 -6.32 -11.86
C GLN A 6 14.20 -6.41 -10.38
N LEU A 7 14.70 -7.39 -9.63
CA LEU A 7 14.41 -7.51 -8.19
C LEU A 7 14.99 -6.32 -7.41
N THR A 8 16.24 -5.93 -7.69
CA THR A 8 16.89 -4.81 -7.01
C THR A 8 16.20 -3.50 -7.34
N GLU A 9 15.94 -3.21 -8.62
CA GLU A 9 15.23 -1.99 -9.06
C GLU A 9 13.84 -1.88 -8.42
N LEU A 10 13.08 -2.97 -8.42
CA LEU A 10 11.75 -2.98 -7.81
C LEU A 10 11.82 -2.77 -6.28
N THR A 11 12.84 -3.33 -5.62
CA THR A 11 13.03 -3.15 -4.17
C THR A 11 13.32 -1.68 -3.86
N GLU A 12 14.27 -1.07 -4.56
CA GLU A 12 14.66 0.33 -4.36
C GLU A 12 13.49 1.30 -4.66
N ALA A 13 12.76 1.05 -5.74
CA ALA A 13 11.58 1.85 -6.09
C ALA A 13 10.49 1.77 -5.02
N LEU A 14 10.22 0.57 -4.49
CA LEU A 14 9.26 0.37 -3.40
C LEU A 14 9.72 1.03 -2.10
N GLU A 15 11.01 0.92 -1.74
CA GLU A 15 11.56 1.60 -0.57
C GLU A 15 11.40 3.11 -0.65
N GLN A 16 11.70 3.69 -1.82
CA GLN A 16 11.53 5.13 -2.04
C GLN A 16 10.06 5.55 -1.97
N ALA A 17 9.15 4.78 -2.56
CA ALA A 17 7.72 5.05 -2.51
C ALA A 17 7.16 4.94 -1.07
N ILE A 18 7.61 3.95 -0.29
CA ILE A 18 7.29 3.82 1.14
C ILE A 18 7.80 5.02 1.93
N PHE A 19 9.05 5.43 1.70
CA PHE A 19 9.65 6.59 2.38
C PHE A 19 8.86 7.87 2.10
N ASN A 20 8.49 8.08 0.83
CA ASN A 20 7.66 9.21 0.40
C ASN A 20 6.19 9.11 0.82
N LYS A 21 5.77 7.95 1.36
CA LYS A 21 4.38 7.58 1.65
C LYS A 21 3.45 7.73 0.44
N ASP A 22 4.00 7.49 -0.75
CA ASP A 22 3.28 7.58 -2.00
C ASP A 22 2.46 6.30 -2.24
N ILE A 23 1.21 6.34 -1.80
CA ILE A 23 0.31 5.18 -1.84
C ILE A 23 -0.02 4.78 -3.28
N GLU A 24 -0.17 5.75 -4.18
CA GLU A 24 -0.49 5.51 -5.58
C GLU A 24 0.68 4.83 -6.29
N GLU A 25 1.89 5.32 -6.05
CA GLU A 25 3.10 4.73 -6.64
C GLU A 25 3.35 3.30 -6.10
N ILE A 26 3.13 3.05 -4.81
CA ILE A 26 3.20 1.70 -4.24
C ILE A 26 2.23 0.75 -4.95
N GLN A 27 0.98 1.18 -5.14
CA GLN A 27 -0.03 0.37 -5.82
C GLN A 27 0.35 0.11 -7.28
N ARG A 28 0.81 1.14 -7.99
CA ARG A 28 1.27 1.05 -9.39
C ARG A 28 2.40 0.03 -9.53
N LEU A 29 3.46 0.15 -8.72
CA LEU A 29 4.62 -0.75 -8.74
C LEU A 29 4.22 -2.21 -8.48
N CYS A 30 3.38 -2.45 -7.47
CA CYS A 30 2.91 -3.79 -7.14
C CYS A 30 1.98 -4.40 -8.22
N MET A 31 1.17 -3.58 -8.90
CA MET A 31 0.31 -4.03 -9.99
C MET A 31 1.11 -4.34 -11.25
N GLU A 32 1.97 -3.42 -11.69
CA GLU A 32 2.76 -3.57 -12.92
C GLU A 32 3.75 -4.74 -12.84
N LYS A 33 4.28 -5.01 -11.65
CA LYS A 33 5.25 -6.09 -11.42
C LYS A 33 4.63 -7.30 -10.72
N GLY A 34 3.30 -7.39 -10.65
CA GLY A 34 2.59 -8.45 -9.93
C GLY A 34 3.02 -9.86 -10.33
N ASP A 35 3.06 -10.16 -11.64
CA ASP A 35 3.47 -11.46 -12.15
C ASP A 35 4.90 -11.82 -11.73
N PHE A 36 5.81 -10.84 -11.76
CA PHE A 36 7.19 -11.02 -11.30
C PHE A 36 7.24 -11.30 -9.79
N ILE A 37 6.49 -10.54 -8.99
CA ILE A 37 6.40 -10.72 -7.53
C ILE A 37 5.89 -12.12 -7.18
N PHE A 38 4.83 -12.59 -7.85
CA PHE A 38 4.30 -13.94 -7.63
C PHE A 38 5.21 -15.07 -8.14
N SER A 39 6.11 -14.75 -9.09
CA SER A 39 7.09 -15.71 -9.60
C SER A 39 8.28 -15.93 -8.66
N LEU A 40 8.50 -15.03 -7.67
CA LEU A 40 9.63 -15.11 -6.75
C LEU A 40 9.59 -16.39 -5.92
N LYS A 41 10.64 -17.21 -6.04
CA LYS A 41 10.81 -18.44 -5.29
C LYS A 41 12.24 -18.54 -4.77
N PRO A 42 12.44 -19.08 -3.56
CA PRO A 42 13.78 -19.36 -3.06
C PRO A 42 14.55 -20.28 -4.02
N GLN A 43 15.81 -19.93 -4.29
CA GLN A 43 16.69 -20.74 -5.12
C GLN A 43 17.51 -21.69 -4.24
N LYS A 44 17.54 -22.98 -4.59
CA LYS A 44 18.36 -23.97 -3.89
C LYS A 44 19.84 -23.62 -4.10
N ASN A 45 20.59 -23.56 -3.00
CA ASN A 45 22.04 -23.28 -2.95
C ASN A 45 22.47 -21.86 -3.37
N ASP A 46 21.56 -20.90 -3.51
CA ASP A 46 21.91 -19.50 -3.76
C ASP A 46 21.52 -18.60 -2.57
N ILE A 47 22.46 -18.48 -1.62
CA ILE A 47 22.26 -17.72 -0.37
C ILE A 47 22.08 -16.23 -0.66
N GLN A 48 22.85 -15.67 -1.60
CA GLN A 48 22.82 -14.24 -1.88
C GLN A 48 21.50 -13.83 -2.53
N THR A 49 21.01 -14.60 -3.50
CA THR A 49 19.69 -14.36 -4.10
C THR A 49 18.58 -14.49 -3.07
N ASN A 50 18.64 -15.51 -2.20
CA ASN A 50 17.65 -15.68 -1.15
C ASN A 50 17.65 -14.54 -0.13
N GLN A 51 18.79 -13.94 0.18
CA GLN A 51 18.87 -12.74 1.02
C GLN A 51 18.17 -11.55 0.37
N LYS A 52 18.38 -11.32 -0.94
CA LYS A 52 17.68 -10.23 -1.65
C LYS A 52 16.18 -10.46 -1.72
N ILE A 53 15.74 -11.69 -2.00
CA ILE A 53 14.32 -12.05 -1.98
C ILE A 53 13.72 -11.79 -0.59
N LYS A 54 14.43 -12.19 0.48
CA LYS A 54 13.98 -11.96 1.86
C LYS A 54 13.86 -10.47 2.18
N HIS A 55 14.83 -9.67 1.74
CA HIS A 55 14.78 -8.22 1.91
C HIS A 55 13.58 -7.62 1.16
N PHE A 56 13.38 -7.98 -0.11
CA PHE A 56 12.23 -7.56 -0.90
C PHE A 56 10.89 -7.93 -0.21
N ILE A 57 10.76 -9.16 0.31
CA ILE A 57 9.55 -9.60 1.03
C ILE A 57 9.25 -8.68 2.22
N HIS A 58 10.29 -8.26 2.96
CA HIS A 58 10.10 -7.36 4.09
C HIS A 58 9.63 -5.97 3.64
N ILE A 59 10.22 -5.43 2.57
CA ILE A 59 9.80 -4.14 1.98
C ILE A 59 8.36 -4.22 1.47
N HIS A 60 8.00 -5.28 0.76
CA HIS A 60 6.64 -5.50 0.25
C HIS A 60 5.60 -5.61 1.38
N GLN A 61 5.96 -6.23 2.52
CA GLN A 61 5.10 -6.28 3.71
C GLN A 61 4.88 -4.89 4.30
N SER A 62 5.93 -4.07 4.42
CA SER A 62 5.83 -2.69 4.89
C SER A 62 4.95 -1.85 3.97
N ALA A 63 5.11 -2.00 2.65
CA ALA A 63 4.26 -1.33 1.66
C ALA A 63 2.77 -1.71 1.84
N THR A 64 2.49 -3.00 2.01
CA THR A 64 1.13 -3.52 2.25
C THR A 64 0.52 -2.93 3.52
N GLN A 65 1.28 -2.87 4.62
CA GLN A 65 0.82 -2.30 5.89
C GLN A 65 0.51 -0.80 5.76
N LEU A 66 1.32 -0.07 5.00
CA LEU A 66 1.11 1.35 4.75
C LEU A 66 -0.18 1.59 3.95
N VAL A 67 -0.41 0.83 2.86
CA VAL A 67 -1.64 0.90 2.06
C VAL A 67 -2.88 0.57 2.93
N GLN A 68 -2.80 -0.48 3.75
CA GLN A 68 -3.90 -0.84 4.66
C GLN A 68 -4.19 0.27 5.68
N SER A 69 -3.15 0.93 6.20
CA SER A 69 -3.29 2.02 7.16
C SER A 69 -3.93 3.25 6.51
N ALA A 70 -3.50 3.59 5.28
CA ALA A 70 -4.10 4.65 4.48
C ALA A 70 -5.58 4.37 4.19
N HIS A 71 -5.92 3.13 3.83
CA HIS A 71 -7.31 2.73 3.59
C HIS A 71 -8.19 2.89 4.84
N ARG A 72 -7.72 2.45 6.01
CA ARG A 72 -8.44 2.64 7.28
C ARG A 72 -8.62 4.11 7.63
N ALA A 73 -7.59 4.93 7.43
CA ALA A 73 -7.67 6.37 7.66
C ALA A 73 -8.74 7.03 6.76
N MET A 74 -8.77 6.67 5.48
CA MET A 74 -9.75 7.18 4.53
C MET A 74 -11.19 6.74 4.89
N GLN A 75 -11.38 5.48 5.29
CA GLN A 75 -12.68 5.00 5.78
C GLN A 75 -13.18 5.80 6.99
N ASN A 76 -12.29 6.06 7.96
CA ASN A 76 -12.63 6.84 9.15
C ASN A 76 -13.02 8.28 8.79
N GLN A 77 -12.30 8.92 7.86
CA GLN A 77 -12.64 10.27 7.38
C GLN A 77 -14.01 10.31 6.68
N LEU A 78 -14.32 9.32 5.85
CA LEU A 78 -15.62 9.20 5.19
C LEU A 78 -16.76 9.02 6.20
N PHE A 79 -16.54 8.19 7.22
CA PHE A 79 -17.50 7.99 8.30
C PHE A 79 -17.75 9.30 9.07
N GLN A 80 -16.69 9.99 9.49
CA GLN A 80 -16.80 11.27 10.20
C GLN A 80 -17.52 12.32 9.35
N SER A 81 -17.15 12.47 8.08
CA SER A 81 -17.81 13.40 7.15
C SER A 81 -19.31 13.11 7.00
N THR A 82 -19.68 11.82 6.92
CA THR A 82 -21.08 11.40 6.84
C THR A 82 -21.83 11.68 8.14
N GLN A 83 -21.21 11.44 9.29
CA GLN A 83 -21.79 11.74 10.61
C GLN A 83 -22.03 13.24 10.78
N THR A 84 -21.05 14.08 10.42
CA THR A 84 -21.20 15.55 10.45
C THR A 84 -22.31 16.02 9.52
N ARG A 85 -22.41 15.47 8.30
CA ARG A 85 -23.50 15.80 7.37
C ARG A 85 -24.88 15.44 7.92
N LYS A 86 -25.03 14.30 8.58
CA LYS A 86 -26.30 13.92 9.24
C LYS A 86 -26.64 14.85 10.41
N GLY A 87 -25.65 15.23 11.24
CA GLY A 87 -25.84 16.20 12.32
C GLY A 87 -26.26 17.59 11.82
N VAL A 88 -25.66 18.07 10.74
CA VAL A 88 -26.02 19.35 10.10
C VAL A 88 -27.41 19.28 9.44
N SER A 89 -27.77 18.16 8.82
CA SER A 89 -29.10 17.97 8.23
C SER A 89 -30.21 17.97 9.28
N GLN A 90 -29.96 17.36 10.45
CA GLN A 90 -30.89 17.43 11.58
C GLN A 90 -31.02 18.86 12.10
N TYR A 91 -29.91 19.61 12.23
CA TYR A 91 -29.94 20.99 12.69
C TYR A 91 -30.67 21.95 11.73
N LYS A 92 -30.62 21.71 10.42
CA LYS A 92 -31.39 22.47 9.43
C LYS A 92 -32.88 22.10 9.39
N GLY A 93 -33.24 20.84 9.67
CA GLY A 93 -34.64 20.39 9.71
C GLY A 93 -35.42 20.91 10.91
N VAL A 94 -34.75 21.26 12.01
CA VAL A 94 -35.39 21.78 13.23
C VAL A 94 -35.72 23.29 13.13
N LYS A 95 -35.09 24.03 12.20
CA LYS A 95 -35.35 25.47 12.01
C LYS A 95 -36.56 25.80 11.13
N HIS A 96 -37.26 24.81 10.59
CA HIS A 96 -38.44 25.01 9.73
C HIS A 96 -39.69 24.29 10.24
N ALA A 97 -39.72 23.91 11.52
CA ALA A 97 -40.92 23.46 12.21
C ALA A 97 -41.45 24.63 13.06
N GLU A 98 -42.02 25.65 12.40
CA GLU A 98 -42.95 26.61 13.01
C GLU A 98 -44.36 26.32 12.51
#